data_AF-A0A962WM67-F1
#
_entry.id   AF-A0A962WM67-F1
#
_cell.length_a   1.000
_cell.length_b   1.000
_cell.length_c   1.000
_cell.angle_alpha   90.00
_cell.angle_beta   90.00
_cell.angle_gamma   90.00
#
_symmetry.space_group_name_H-M   'P 1'
#
loop_
_entity.id
_entity.type
_entity.pdbx_description
1 polymer ?
#
loop_
_entity_poly.entity_id
_entity_poly.type
_entity_poly.pdbx_seq_one_letter_code
_entity_poly.pdbx_strand_id
1 'polypeptide(L)'
;MLGTAPKDAGLDGLIGKYNLTSEDGSQAGGIYLWESREKADAWYDEAWKLYMGEAWGQAPLLEYLDCPIVLDHETNNTVSLVAA
;
A
#
# COMPACT_ATOMS: atom_id res chain seq x y z
N MET A 1 8.58 1.75 12.50
CA MET A 1 7.35 1.47 11.73
C MET A 1 6.17 2.36 12.12
N LEU A 2 5.85 2.58 13.40
CA LEU A 2 4.73 3.46 13.82
C LEU A 2 4.84 4.94 13.38
N GLY A 3 6.04 5.44 13.06
CA GLY A 3 6.25 6.84 12.67
C GLY A 3 5.83 7.22 11.23
N THR A 4 5.52 6.25 10.37
CA THR A 4 5.04 6.51 8.99
C THR A 4 3.52 6.41 8.87
N ALA A 5 2.86 5.70 9.78
CA ALA A 5 1.40 5.52 9.79
C ALA A 5 0.58 6.82 9.76
N PRO A 6 0.99 7.94 10.41
CA PRO A 6 0.23 9.18 10.35
C PRO A 6 0.29 9.92 9.01
N LYS A 7 1.26 9.62 8.13
CA LYS A 7 1.45 10.34 6.86
C LYS A 7 0.52 9.88 5.75
N ASP A 8 0.02 8.65 5.84
CA ASP A 8 -0.84 8.04 4.83
C ASP A 8 -2.34 8.29 5.11
N ALA A 9 -2.67 8.81 6.30
CA ALA A 9 -4.04 9.15 6.68
C ALA A 9 -4.52 10.35 5.83
N GLY A 10 -5.47 10.09 4.93
CA GLY A 10 -6.08 11.11 4.07
C GLY A 10 -5.54 11.17 2.64
N LEU A 11 -4.74 10.18 2.21
CA LEU A 11 -4.44 10.03 0.79
C LEU A 11 -5.73 9.73 0.01
N ASP A 12 -5.94 10.48 -1.06
CA ASP A 12 -7.14 10.40 -1.88
C ASP A 12 -7.28 9.02 -2.54
N GLY A 13 -8.33 8.29 -2.19
CA GLY A 13 -8.60 6.94 -2.68
C GLY A 13 -7.80 5.82 -2.02
N LEU A 14 -7.03 6.08 -0.94
CA LEU A 14 -6.40 5.01 -0.16
C LEU A 14 -7.44 4.40 0.79
N ILE A 15 -7.72 3.10 0.60
CA ILE A 15 -8.67 2.34 1.43
C ILE A 15 -7.97 1.80 2.69
N GLY A 16 -6.73 1.31 2.55
CA GLY A 16 -6.00 0.72 3.66
C GLY A 16 -4.54 0.46 3.36
N LYS A 17 -3.74 0.35 4.43
CA LYS A 17 -2.31 0.04 4.36
C LYS A 17 -1.91 -0.97 5.43
N TYR A 18 -1.15 -1.97 5.02
CA TYR A 18 -0.54 -2.96 5.90
C TYR A 18 0.98 -2.82 5.79
N ASN A 19 1.66 -2.54 6.90
CA ASN A 19 3.13 -2.49 6.90
C ASN A 19 3.68 -3.90 7.07
N LEU A 20 4.69 -4.24 6.27
CA LEU A 20 5.31 -5.56 6.23
C LEU A 20 6.79 -5.48 6.60
N THR A 21 7.28 -6.54 7.23
CA THR A 21 8.70 -6.86 7.36
C THR A 21 8.92 -8.34 7.12
N SER A 22 10.01 -8.72 6.47
CA SER A 22 10.44 -10.11 6.47
C SER A 22 10.90 -10.52 7.87
N GLU A 23 10.87 -11.82 8.16
CA GLU A 23 11.29 -12.38 9.44
C GLU A 23 12.76 -12.06 9.77
N ASP A 24 13.63 -12.09 8.75
CA ASP A 24 15.05 -11.75 8.87
C ASP A 24 15.33 -10.23 8.86
N GLY A 25 14.29 -9.40 8.71
CA GLY A 25 14.39 -7.94 8.64
C GLY A 25 15.08 -7.40 7.37
N SER A 26 15.40 -8.25 6.39
CA SER A 26 16.04 -7.84 5.14
C SER A 26 15.09 -7.08 4.21
N GLN A 27 13.79 -7.23 4.39
CA GLN A 27 12.76 -6.53 3.64
C GLN A 27 11.80 -5.80 4.57
N ALA A 28 11.42 -4.59 4.18
CA ALA A 28 10.35 -3.83 4.79
C ALA A 28 9.54 -3.15 3.68
N GLY A 29 8.25 -2.98 3.88
CA GLY A 29 7.38 -2.38 2.87
C GLY A 29 5.95 -2.19 3.34
N GLY A 30 5.04 -2.06 2.38
CA GLY A 30 3.61 -2.07 2.68
C GLY A 30 2.76 -2.54 1.51
N ILE A 31 1.63 -3.15 1.85
CA ILE A 31 0.54 -3.42 0.91
C ILE A 31 -0.45 -2.28 1.05
N TYR A 32 -0.85 -1.70 -0.08
CA TYR A 32 -1.78 -0.58 -0.12
C TYR A 32 -2.97 -0.97 -0.98
N LEU A 33 -4.17 -0.84 -0.43
CA LEU A 33 -5.41 -1.04 -1.16
C LEU A 33 -5.94 0.32 -1.61
N TRP A 34 -6.05 0.50 -2.91
CA TRP A 34 -6.51 1.74 -3.54
C TRP A 34 -7.85 1.55 -4.24
N GLU A 35 -8.66 2.61 -4.31
CA GLU A 35 -9.92 2.63 -5.06
C GLU A 35 -9.70 2.43 -6.57
N SER A 36 -8.54 2.85 -7.09
CA SER A 36 -8.22 2.75 -8.51
C SER A 36 -6.72 2.83 -8.77
N ARG A 37 -6.30 2.40 -9.96
CA ARG A 37 -4.91 2.46 -10.40
C ARG A 37 -4.42 3.90 -10.55
N GLU A 38 -5.28 4.78 -11.04
CA GLU A 38 -4.98 6.19 -11.27
C GLU A 38 -4.63 6.92 -9.96
N LYS A 39 -5.36 6.63 -8.88
CA LYS A 39 -5.08 7.21 -7.55
C LYS A 39 -3.76 6.71 -6.98
N ALA A 40 -3.47 5.41 -7.15
CA ALA A 40 -2.19 4.84 -6.77
C ALA A 40 -1.03 5.47 -7.55
N ASP A 41 -1.16 5.62 -8.87
CA ASP A 41 -0.14 6.22 -9.72
C ASP A 41 0.11 7.70 -9.42
N ALA A 42 -0.93 8.45 -9.02
CA ALA A 42 -0.79 9.82 -8.57
C ALA A 42 0.03 9.95 -7.27
N TRP A 43 0.08 8.90 -6.46
CA TRP A 43 0.88 8.85 -5.25
C TRP A 43 2.30 8.30 -5.49
N TYR A 44 2.43 7.23 -6.26
CA TYR A 44 3.72 6.58 -6.54
C TYR A 44 4.47 7.23 -7.71
N ASP A 45 4.64 8.54 -7.64
CA ASP A 45 5.34 9.33 -8.64
C ASP A 45 6.88 9.23 -8.51
N GLU A 46 7.59 9.92 -9.40
CA GLU A 46 9.06 9.95 -9.38
C GLU A 46 9.62 10.59 -8.11
N ALA A 47 8.92 11.55 -7.50
CA ALA A 47 9.35 12.18 -6.25
C ALA A 47 9.28 11.18 -5.09
N TRP A 48 8.21 10.38 -5.03
CA TRP A 48 8.08 9.30 -4.06
C TRP A 48 9.18 8.24 -4.23
N LYS A 49 9.46 7.81 -5.47
CA LYS A 49 10.51 6.82 -5.74
C LYS A 49 11.89 7.32 -5.31
N LEU A 50 12.20 8.59 -5.59
CA LEU A 50 13.45 9.23 -5.17
C LEU A 50 13.55 9.28 -3.64
N TYR A 51 12.49 9.74 -2.96
CA TYR A 51 12.43 9.80 -1.51
C TYR A 51 12.63 8.42 -0.86
N MET A 52 11.99 7.37 -1.40
CA MET A 52 12.19 6.00 -0.94
C MET A 52 13.62 5.52 -1.19
N GLY A 53 14.19 5.83 -2.35
CA GLY A 53 15.58 5.54 -2.69
C GLY A 53 16.57 6.15 -1.71
N GLU A 54 16.39 7.43 -1.36
CA GLU A 54 17.21 8.14 -0.39
C GLU A 54 17.05 7.57 1.04
N ALA A 55 15.82 7.22 1.43
CA ALA A 55 15.53 6.71 2.76
C ALA A 55 16.07 5.30 3.02
N TRP A 56 16.10 4.45 1.99
CA TRP A 56 16.41 3.01 2.12
C TRP A 56 17.66 2.56 1.36
N GLY A 57 18.34 3.47 0.65
CA GLY A 57 19.59 3.19 -0.06
C GLY A 57 19.44 2.45 -1.40
N GLN A 58 18.22 2.08 -1.77
CA GLN A 58 17.90 1.44 -3.05
C GLN A 58 16.50 1.83 -3.51
N ALA A 59 16.27 1.79 -4.84
CA ALA A 59 14.95 2.06 -5.38
C ALA A 59 13.89 1.07 -4.81
N PRO A 60 12.68 1.54 -4.51
CA PRO A 60 11.61 0.66 -4.04
C PRO A 60 11.18 -0.29 -5.16
N LEU A 61 10.78 -1.50 -4.78
CA LEU A 61 10.00 -2.37 -5.66
C LEU A 61 8.54 -1.94 -5.59
N LEU A 62 7.92 -1.72 -6.75
CA LEU A 62 6.51 -1.35 -6.88
C LEU A 62 5.82 -2.34 -7.81
N GLU A 63 4.86 -3.08 -7.25
CA GLU A 63 4.05 -4.07 -7.97
C GLU A 63 2.57 -3.73 -7.78
N TYR A 64 1.78 -3.90 -8.84
CA TYR A 64 0.35 -3.64 -8.83
C TYR A 64 -0.39 -4.94 -9.11
N LEU A 65 -1.33 -5.27 -8.24
CA LEU A 65 -2.15 -6.48 -8.31
C LEU A 65 -3.62 -6.08 -8.17
N ASP A 66 -4.48 -6.80 -8.89
CA ASP A 66 -5.92 -6.67 -8.69
C ASP A 66 -6.33 -7.41 -7.40
N CYS A 67 -7.16 -6.77 -6.59
CA CYS A 67 -7.74 -7.35 -5.38
C CYS A 67 -9.26 -7.48 -5.57
N PRO A 68 -9.73 -8.54 -6.25
CA PRO A 68 -11.15 -8.66 -6.59
C PRO A 68 -12.03 -8.96 -5.37
N ILE A 69 -11.45 -9.46 -4.26
CA ILE A 69 -12.18 -9.83 -3.05
C ILE A 69 -11.36 -9.39 -1.83
N VAL A 70 -12.02 -8.67 -0.92
CA VAL A 70 -11.50 -8.34 0.41
C VAL A 70 -12.43 -8.95 1.44
N LEU A 71 -11.86 -9.75 2.33
CA LEU A 71 -12.55 -10.33 3.47
C LEU A 71 -12.02 -9.70 4.76
N ASP A 72 -12.87 -8.95 5.45
CA ASP A 72 -12.54 -8.29 6.71
C ASP A 72 -13.39 -8.87 7.84
N HIS A 73 -12.76 -9.71 8.67
CA HIS A 73 -13.42 -10.34 9.81
C HIS A 73 -13.64 -9.38 10.98
N GLU A 74 -12.87 -8.30 11.11
CA GLU A 74 -13.04 -7.35 12.22
C GLU A 74 -14.33 -6.54 12.06
N THR A 75 -14.62 -6.14 10.83
CA THR A 75 -15.86 -5.42 10.50
C THR A 75 -17.00 -6.34 10.05
N ASN A 76 -16.73 -7.64 9.93
CA ASN A 76 -17.64 -8.64 9.33
C ASN A 76 -18.16 -8.20 7.96
N ASN A 77 -17.28 -7.59 7.17
CA ASN A 77 -17.57 -7.06 5.85
C ASN A 77 -16.83 -7.86 4.77
N THR A 78 -17.47 -8.03 3.62
CA THR A 78 -16.84 -8.62 2.43
C THR A 78 -17.13 -7.72 1.25
N VAL A 79 -16.07 -7.22 0.62
CA VAL A 79 -16.16 -6.43 -0.61
C VAL A 79 -15.73 -7.33 -1.76
N SER A 80 -16.60 -7.52 -2.75
CA SER A 80 -16.29 -8.25 -3.98
C SER A 80 -16.51 -7.34 -5.19
N LEU A 81 -15.50 -7.26 -6.04
CA LEU A 81 -15.53 -6.59 -7.35
C LEU A 81 -15.87 -7.59 -8.48
N VAL A 82 -16.02 -8.87 -8.14
CA VAL A 82 -16.46 -9.93 -9.04
C VAL A 82 -17.83 -10.45 -8.62
N ALA A 83 -18.68 -10.75 -9.59
CA ALA A 83 -19.97 -11.39 -9.33
C ALA A 83 -19.76 -12.82 -8.79
N ALA A 84 -20.67 -13.26 -7.91
CA ALA A 84 -20.67 -14.60 -7.33
C ALA A 84 -20.99 -15.69 -8.35
#